data_AF-A0A6G8BSF3-F1
#
_entry.id   AF-A0A6G8BSF3-F1
#
_cell.length_a   1.000
_cell.length_b   1.000
_cell.length_c   1.000
_cell.angle_alpha   90.00
_cell.angle_beta   90.00
_cell.angle_gamma   90.00
#
_symmetry.space_group_name_H-M   'P 1'
#
loop_
_entity.id
_entity.type
_entity.pdbx_description
1 polymer ?
#
loop_
_entity_poly.entity_id
_entity_poly.type
_entity_poly.pdbx_seq_one_letter_code
_entity_poly.pdbx_strand_id
1 'polypeptide(L)'
;MSEANAIAAKLRPVKRVAKAYPLALSPVQKQVYDHMVKFLAENDQLPPLSAISSHFGWTSANTANEHVSILAKKGYLERNAVGKWRFARAKRDAS
;
A
#
# COMPACT_ATOMS: atom_id res chain seq x y z
N MET A 1 -13.62 -18.87 37.04
CA MET A 1 -13.69 -17.93 35.89
C MET A 1 -12.87 -16.65 36.16
N SER A 2 -11.57 -16.75 36.47
CA SER A 2 -10.76 -15.53 36.72
C SER A 2 -9.28 -15.62 36.30
N GLU A 3 -8.85 -16.64 35.54
CA GLU A 3 -7.43 -16.78 35.18
C GLU A 3 -7.10 -16.36 33.74
N ALA A 4 -8.09 -16.23 32.85
CA ALA A 4 -7.85 -15.88 31.44
C ALA A 4 -7.44 -14.41 31.22
N ASN A 5 -7.75 -13.50 32.16
CA ASN A 5 -7.51 -12.06 32.00
C ASN A 5 -6.12 -11.59 32.47
N ALA A 6 -5.31 -12.46 33.08
CA ALA A 6 -3.99 -12.08 33.60
C ALA A 6 -2.90 -12.00 32.52
N ILE A 7 -3.07 -12.67 31.37
CA ILE A 7 -2.07 -12.70 30.28
C ILE A 7 -2.12 -11.41 29.46
N ALA A 8 -3.31 -10.86 29.20
CA ALA A 8 -3.49 -9.65 28.42
C ALA A 8 -2.85 -8.40 29.08
N ALA A 9 -2.73 -8.38 30.40
CA ALA A 9 -2.17 -7.26 31.16
C ALA A 9 -0.64 -7.10 31.00
N LYS A 10 0.08 -8.14 30.53
CA LYS A 10 1.55 -8.08 30.32
C LYS A 10 1.97 -7.60 28.92
N LEU A 11 1.02 -7.44 27.99
CA LEU A 11 1.31 -6.90 26.66
C LEU A 11 1.13 -5.38 26.70
N ARG A 12 2.22 -4.67 26.99
CA ARG A 12 2.30 -3.21 26.83
C ARG A 12 1.93 -2.90 25.37
N PRO A 13 0.96 -2.01 25.08
CA PRO A 13 0.69 -1.61 23.71
C PRO A 13 1.95 -0.92 23.18
N VAL A 14 2.65 -1.56 22.25
CA VAL A 14 3.78 -0.94 21.57
C VAL A 14 3.21 0.23 20.79
N LYS A 15 3.40 1.45 21.29
CA LYS A 15 3.04 2.69 20.60
C LYS A 15 3.86 2.73 19.32
N ARG A 16 3.34 2.18 18.23
CA ARG A 16 3.97 2.26 16.90
C ARG A 16 4.00 3.74 16.53
N VAL A 17 5.17 4.35 16.63
CA VAL A 17 5.37 5.69 16.08
C VAL A 17 5.11 5.57 14.59
N ALA A 18 4.06 6.23 14.09
CA ALA A 18 3.76 6.23 12.68
C ALA A 18 4.97 6.83 11.95
N LYS A 19 5.71 6.02 11.21
CA LYS A 19 6.84 6.49 10.40
C LYS A 19 6.29 7.52 9.42
N ALA A 20 6.77 8.76 9.48
CA ALA A 20 6.45 9.77 8.49
C ALA A 20 7.07 9.34 7.15
N TYR A 21 6.26 9.16 6.11
CA TYR A 21 6.75 8.85 4.77
C TYR A 21 6.86 10.15 3.97
N PRO A 22 8.02 10.44 3.35
CA PRO A 22 8.14 11.58 2.46
C PRO A 22 7.19 11.39 1.27
N LEU A 23 6.52 12.47 0.85
CA LEU A 23 5.54 12.40 -0.22
C LEU A 23 6.18 12.09 -1.58
N ALA A 24 7.43 12.53 -1.80
CA ALA A 24 8.16 12.27 -3.03
C ALA A 24 8.34 10.77 -3.32
N LEU A 25 8.01 10.33 -4.53
CA LEU A 25 8.22 8.95 -4.99
C LEU A 25 9.66 8.76 -5.45
N SER A 26 10.26 7.60 -5.12
CA SER A 26 11.49 7.19 -5.79
C SER A 26 11.22 6.86 -7.27
N PRO A 27 12.24 6.79 -8.14
CA PRO A 27 12.04 6.48 -9.56
C PRO A 27 11.24 5.19 -9.79
N VAL A 28 11.58 4.11 -9.07
CA VAL A 28 10.86 2.83 -9.17
C VAL A 28 9.42 2.94 -8.66
N GLN A 29 9.18 3.66 -7.56
CA GLN A 29 7.82 3.86 -7.04
C GLN A 29 6.95 4.66 -8.02
N LYS A 30 7.54 5.67 -8.67
CA LYS A 30 6.87 6.43 -9.72
C LYS A 30 6.52 5.53 -10.91
N GLN A 31 7.46 4.71 -11.38
CA GLN A 31 7.20 3.76 -12.46
C GLN A 31 6.06 2.78 -12.12
N VAL A 32 6.04 2.23 -10.90
CA VAL A 32 4.93 1.38 -10.44
C VAL A 32 3.61 2.13 -10.46
N TYR A 33 3.59 3.36 -9.93
CA TYR A 33 2.40 4.20 -9.94
C TYR A 33 1.90 4.50 -11.38
N ASP A 34 2.81 4.89 -12.27
CA ASP A 34 2.51 5.16 -13.68
C ASP A 34 1.95 3.90 -14.39
N HIS A 35 2.53 2.73 -14.12
CA HIS A 35 2.02 1.45 -14.62
C HIS A 35 0.60 1.18 -14.10
N MET A 36 0.34 1.39 -12.81
CA MET A 36 -1.01 1.21 -12.24
C MET A 36 -2.04 2.16 -12.86
N VAL A 37 -1.64 3.41 -13.17
CA VAL A 37 -2.51 4.39 -13.85
C VAL A 37 -2.84 3.92 -15.25
N LYS A 38 -1.83 3.50 -16.02
CA LYS A 38 -2.01 2.96 -17.37
C LYS A 38 -2.91 1.72 -17.36
N PHE A 39 -2.63 0.78 -16.46
CA PHE A 39 -3.40 -0.46 -16.35
C PHE A 39 -4.88 -0.18 -16.00
N LEU A 40 -5.16 0.80 -15.12
CA LEU A 40 -6.54 1.22 -14.84
C LEU A 40 -7.25 1.73 -16.10
N ALA A 41 -6.59 2.59 -16.87
CA ALA A 41 -7.18 3.16 -18.09
C ALA A 41 -7.47 2.09 -19.16
N GLU A 42 -6.70 1.01 -19.18
CA GLU A 42 -6.84 -0.09 -20.15
C GLU A 42 -7.81 -1.20 -19.70
N ASN A 43 -8.04 -1.36 -18.39
CA ASN A 43 -8.71 -2.55 -17.84
C ASN A 43 -9.86 -2.26 -16.86
N ASP A 44 -10.14 -0.99 -16.56
CA ASP A 44 -11.10 -0.54 -15.54
C ASP A 44 -10.87 -1.12 -14.13
N GLN A 45 -9.66 -1.63 -13.87
CA GLN A 45 -9.23 -2.19 -12.59
C GLN A 45 -7.75 -1.92 -12.35
N LEU A 46 -7.33 -1.91 -11.09
CA LEU A 46 -5.90 -1.87 -10.75
C LEU A 46 -5.25 -3.24 -11.00
N PRO A 47 -3.94 -3.28 -11.33
CA PRO A 47 -3.26 -4.53 -11.58
C PRO A 47 -3.14 -5.37 -10.29
N PRO A 48 -3.27 -6.71 -10.36
CA PRO A 48 -2.86 -7.57 -9.27
C PRO A 48 -1.35 -7.52 -9.06
N LEU A 49 -0.88 -7.88 -7.87
CA LEU A 49 0.56 -7.86 -7.53
C LEU A 49 1.40 -8.75 -8.48
N SER A 50 0.84 -9.86 -8.94
CA SER A 50 1.48 -10.74 -9.93
C SER A 50 1.69 -10.02 -11.27
N ALA A 51 0.70 -9.28 -11.77
CA ALA A 51 0.84 -8.52 -13.02
C ALA A 51 1.91 -7.43 -12.90
N ILE A 52 1.96 -6.73 -11.76
CA ILE A 52 3.04 -5.77 -11.49
C ILE A 52 4.39 -6.49 -11.50
N SER A 53 4.53 -7.60 -10.77
CA SER A 53 5.76 -8.38 -10.71
C SER A 53 6.23 -8.81 -12.11
N SER A 54 5.31 -9.34 -12.93
CA SER A 54 5.61 -9.75 -14.31
C SER A 54 6.02 -8.57 -15.19
N HIS A 55 5.34 -7.42 -15.08
CA HIS A 55 5.67 -6.23 -15.86
C HIS A 55 7.09 -5.70 -15.57
N PHE A 56 7.52 -5.74 -14.31
CA PHE A 56 8.84 -5.26 -13.89
C PHE A 56 9.93 -6.33 -13.90
N GLY A 57 9.62 -7.57 -14.30
CA GLY A 57 10.58 -8.68 -14.30
C GLY A 57 11.06 -9.07 -12.89
N TRP A 58 10.26 -8.81 -11.86
CA TRP A 58 10.61 -9.17 -10.48
C TRP A 58 10.31 -10.64 -10.21
N THR A 59 11.22 -11.30 -9.50
CA THR A 59 11.13 -12.71 -9.12
C THR A 59 9.98 -13.00 -8.16
N SER A 60 9.47 -11.99 -7.42
CA SER A 60 8.45 -12.20 -6.39
C SER A 60 7.41 -11.08 -6.36
N ALA A 61 6.16 -11.49 -6.19
CA ALA A 61 5.03 -10.59 -5.91
C ALA A 61 5.21 -9.82 -4.58
N ASN A 62 6.10 -10.26 -3.68
CA ASN A 62 6.41 -9.51 -2.47
C ASN A 62 7.07 -8.16 -2.77
N THR A 63 7.98 -8.08 -3.75
CA THR A 63 8.59 -6.82 -4.17
C THR A 63 7.53 -5.84 -4.67
N ALA A 64 6.58 -6.31 -5.47
CA ALA A 64 5.43 -5.50 -5.88
C ALA A 64 4.58 -5.06 -4.69
N ASN A 65 4.31 -5.95 -3.74
CA ASN A 65 3.56 -5.62 -2.52
C ASN A 65 4.24 -4.53 -1.69
N GLU A 66 5.57 -4.55 -1.58
CA GLU A 66 6.34 -3.53 -0.85
C GLU A 66 6.19 -2.15 -1.50
N HIS A 67 6.35 -2.06 -2.83
CA HIS A 67 6.16 -0.81 -3.55
C HIS A 67 4.72 -0.28 -3.42
N VAL A 68 3.72 -1.14 -3.62
CA VAL A 68 2.30 -0.78 -3.46
C VAL A 68 1.98 -0.34 -2.02
N SER A 69 2.55 -1.03 -1.03
CA SER A 69 2.39 -0.67 0.38
C SER A 69 3.02 0.68 0.70
N ILE A 70 4.18 1.00 0.13
CA ILE A 70 4.82 2.32 0.29
C ILE A 70 3.98 3.41 -0.37
N LEU A 71 3.44 3.17 -1.57
CA LEU A 71 2.53 4.10 -2.24
C LEU A 71 1.30 4.40 -1.38
N ALA A 72 0.73 3.37 -0.74
CA ALA A 72 -0.38 3.54 0.20
C ALA A 72 0.02 4.38 1.43
N LYS A 73 1.16 4.07 2.04
CA LYS A 73 1.67 4.84 3.20
C LYS A 73 2.01 6.30 2.86
N LYS A 74 2.36 6.58 1.61
CA LYS A 74 2.56 7.95 1.09
C LYS A 74 1.26 8.65 0.68
N GLY A 75 0.12 7.96 0.74
CA GLY A 75 -1.20 8.50 0.44
C GLY A 75 -1.56 8.53 -1.05
N TYR A 76 -0.86 7.76 -1.89
CA TYR A 76 -1.21 7.62 -3.31
C TYR A 76 -2.27 6.55 -3.55
N LEU A 77 -2.35 5.57 -2.65
CA LEU A 77 -3.30 4.46 -2.70
C LEU A 77 -4.01 4.31 -1.35
N GLU A 78 -5.21 3.75 -1.40
CA GLU A 78 -5.99 3.39 -0.22
C GLU A 78 -6.78 2.09 -0.49
N ARG A 79 -7.28 1.46 0.58
CA ARG A 79 -8.18 0.31 0.44
C ARG A 79 -9.60 0.80 0.19
N ASN A 80 -10.28 0.19 -0.78
CA ASN A 80 -11.69 0.42 -1.03
C ASN A 80 -12.57 -0.42 -0.08
N ALA A 81 -13.90 -0.32 -0.20
CA ALA A 81 -14.86 -1.00 0.66
C ALA A 81 -14.76 -2.55 0.62
N VAL A 82 -14.21 -3.11 -0.46
CA VAL A 82 -14.02 -4.57 -0.63
C VAL A 82 -12.56 -4.99 -0.38
N GLY A 83 -11.76 -4.14 0.26
CA GLY A 83 -10.37 -4.44 0.60
C GLY A 83 -9.41 -4.49 -0.61
N LYS A 84 -9.83 -4.09 -1.81
CA LYS A 84 -8.92 -3.93 -2.96
C LYS A 84 -8.26 -2.56 -2.94
N TRP A 85 -7.11 -2.44 -3.59
CA TRP A 85 -6.47 -1.13 -3.76
C TRP A 85 -7.31 -0.24 -4.67
N ARG A 86 -7.29 1.07 -4.40
CA ARG A 86 -7.75 2.13 -5.30
C ARG A 86 -6.81 3.34 -5.17
N PHE A 87 -6.83 4.24 -6.14
CA PHE A 87 -6.18 5.53 -6.00
C PHE A 87 -6.85 6.36 -4.89
N ALA A 88 -6.04 7.02 -4.07
CA ALA A 88 -6.54 7.88 -3.01
C ALA A 88 -7.23 9.12 -3.61
N ARG A 89 -8.38 9.53 -3.03
CA ARG A 89 -9.17 10.67 -3.53
C ARG A 89 -8.70 12.01 -2.97
N ALA A 90 -8.15 12.03 -1.76
CA ALA A 90 -7.98 13.24 -0.95
C ALA A 90 -6.68 14.02 -1.18
N LYS A 91 -5.97 13.82 -2.30
CA LYS A 91 -4.64 14.43 -2.52
C LYS A 91 -4.47 15.25 -3.80
N ARG A 92 -5.57 15.60 -4.48
CA ARG A 92 -5.51 16.40 -5.72
C ARG A 92 -5.57 17.92 -5.51
N ASP A 93 -5.84 18.41 -4.29
CA ASP A 93 -6.19 19.82 -4.07
C ASP A 93 -5.13 20.65 -3.33
N ALA A 94 -3.87 20.19 -3.28
CA ALA A 94 -2.76 21.00 -2.80
C ALA A 94 -1.86 21.38 -3.99
N SER A 95 -2.33 22.33 -4.79
CA SER A 95 -1.52 23.15 -5.72
C SER A 95 -1.46 24.58 -5.20
#